data_AF-A0A4Q7X8L6-F1
#
_entry.id   AF-A0A4Q7X8L6-F1
#
_cell.length_a   1.000
_cell.length_b   1.000
_cell.length_c   1.000
_cell.angle_alpha   90.00
_cell.angle_beta   90.00
_cell.angle_gamma   90.00
#
_symmetry.space_group_name_H-M   'P 1'
#
loop_
_entity.id
_entity.type
_entity.pdbx_description
1 polymer ?
#
loop_
_entity_poly.entity_id
_entity_poly.type
_entity_poly.pdbx_seq_one_letter_code
_entity_poly.pdbx_strand_id
1 'polypeptide(L)'
;MTSGDGYELIIGDGFAMDFRRLTAAAGRNPGGPEDYVRRQVLREMGELAAGTSDGRHALGYESGKGDLRDCVTAYLQSDPQQKADYRLVFREMPAVEPGGLPRRELLAVKPRRGAGNIYEHTCARLNRNLHDRQPGLNAFGDRMPSIRQNQAQRQAELDANRAIAHAFPGQVPLATSRPLAASRFGVRRTDSSPRPGHGLDR
;
A
#
# COMPACT_ATOMS: atom_id res chain seq x y z
N MET A 1 -8.78 2.17 -28.11
CA MET A 1 -7.43 2.41 -27.56
C MET A 1 -7.50 2.09 -26.08
N THR A 2 -7.14 0.86 -25.70
CA THR A 2 -7.22 0.40 -24.30
C THR A 2 -5.95 0.85 -23.58
N SER A 3 -6.10 1.83 -22.69
CA SER A 3 -5.08 2.20 -21.70
C SER A 3 -4.63 0.94 -20.96
N GLY A 4 -3.32 0.83 -20.73
CA GLY A 4 -2.69 -0.38 -20.20
C GLY A 4 -3.34 -0.86 -18.90
N ASP A 5 -3.66 -2.16 -18.86
CA ASP A 5 -4.24 -2.82 -17.70
C ASP A 5 -3.24 -2.79 -16.53
N GLY A 6 -3.43 -1.88 -15.57
CA GLY A 6 -2.62 -1.84 -14.35
C GLY A 6 -2.50 -0.46 -13.69
N TYR A 7 -1.68 -0.43 -12.63
CA TYR A 7 -1.39 0.74 -11.81
C TYR A 7 0.11 0.86 -11.56
N GLU A 8 0.62 2.09 -11.55
CA GLU A 8 1.96 2.36 -11.03
C GLU A 8 1.89 2.40 -9.49
N LEU A 9 2.70 1.57 -8.83
CA LEU A 9 2.83 1.64 -7.37
C LEU A 9 3.79 2.75 -6.97
N ILE A 10 3.35 3.61 -6.07
CA ILE A 10 4.17 4.62 -5.42
C ILE A 10 4.43 4.16 -3.99
N ILE A 11 5.69 4.18 -3.56
CA ILE A 11 6.10 3.71 -2.24
C ILE A 11 6.39 4.91 -1.36
N GLY A 12 5.59 5.11 -0.31
CA GLY A 12 5.90 6.10 0.73
C GLY A 12 7.00 5.61 1.67
N ASP A 13 7.82 6.53 2.18
CA ASP A 13 8.91 6.23 3.12
C ASP A 13 8.44 5.49 4.38
N GLY A 14 7.24 5.84 4.87
CA GLY A 14 6.61 5.14 5.98
C GLY A 14 6.36 3.66 5.69
N PHE A 15 5.79 3.35 4.51
CA PHE A 15 5.62 1.97 4.07
C PHE A 15 6.96 1.28 3.85
N ALA A 16 7.93 1.94 3.20
CA ALA A 16 9.26 1.37 2.97
C ALA A 16 9.97 1.02 4.30
N MET A 17 9.80 1.83 5.34
CA MET A 17 10.29 1.53 6.67
C MET A 17 9.58 0.33 7.30
N ASP A 18 8.25 0.27 7.23
CA ASP A 18 7.47 -0.86 7.74
C ASP A 18 7.87 -2.17 7.05
N PHE A 19 7.96 -2.15 5.72
CA PHE A 19 8.31 -3.31 4.92
C PHE A 19 9.76 -3.78 5.13
N ARG A 20 10.71 -2.85 5.36
CA ARG A 20 12.09 -3.20 5.76
C ARG A 20 12.12 -3.90 7.13
N ARG A 21 11.38 -3.39 8.11
CA ARG A 21 11.29 -4.02 9.45
C ARG A 21 10.70 -5.42 9.37
N LEU A 22 9.64 -5.58 8.57
CA LEU A 22 9.02 -6.87 8.31
C LEU A 22 10.00 -7.84 7.62
N THR A 23 10.72 -7.37 6.60
CA THR A 23 11.73 -8.17 5.89
C THR A 23 12.85 -8.63 6.82
N ALA A 24 13.33 -7.74 7.71
CA ALA A 24 14.33 -8.09 8.70
C ALA A 24 13.81 -9.12 9.72
N ALA A 25 12.56 -9.01 10.15
CA ALA A 25 11.93 -10.00 11.05
C ALA A 25 11.77 -11.37 10.37
N ALA A 26 11.29 -11.38 9.12
CA ALA A 26 11.17 -12.58 8.31
C ALA A 26 12.54 -13.27 8.07
N GLY A 27 13.62 -12.50 7.94
CA GLY A 27 14.98 -13.04 7.82
C GLY A 27 15.49 -13.72 9.09
N ARG A 28 15.02 -13.29 10.27
CA ARG A 28 15.36 -13.94 11.56
C ARG A 28 14.58 -15.23 11.81
N ASN A 29 13.38 -15.35 11.24
CA ASN A 29 12.52 -16.52 11.39
C ASN A 29 11.95 -16.98 10.03
N PRO A 30 12.78 -17.56 9.15
CA PRO A 30 12.31 -18.07 7.86
C PRO A 30 11.22 -19.12 8.03
N GLY A 31 10.14 -19.03 7.25
CA GLY A 31 8.97 -19.91 7.39
C GLY A 31 8.01 -19.54 8.54
N GLY A 32 8.36 -18.59 9.40
CA GLY A 32 7.50 -18.09 10.47
C GLY A 32 6.41 -17.12 10.01
N PRO A 33 5.59 -16.61 10.96
CA PRO A 33 4.48 -15.70 10.67
C PRO A 33 4.92 -14.44 9.90
N GLU A 34 6.04 -13.81 10.27
CA GLU A 34 6.52 -12.59 9.61
C GLU A 34 6.99 -12.84 8.17
N ASP A 35 7.55 -14.01 7.89
CA ASP A 35 7.93 -14.44 6.54
C ASP A 35 6.69 -14.69 5.68
N TYR A 36 5.62 -15.23 6.27
CA TYR A 36 4.33 -15.36 5.61
C TYR A 36 3.69 -14.01 5.31
N VAL A 37 3.65 -13.08 6.28
CA VAL A 37 3.16 -11.71 6.04
C VAL A 37 3.98 -11.01 4.96
N ARG A 38 5.32 -11.17 4.96
CA ARG A 38 6.18 -10.58 3.91
C ARG A 38 5.73 -11.05 2.52
N ARG A 39 5.49 -12.35 2.33
CA ARG A 39 4.99 -12.90 1.05
C ARG A 39 3.61 -12.36 0.70
N GLN A 40 2.71 -12.24 1.67
CA GLN A 40 1.38 -11.67 1.48
C GLN A 40 1.44 -10.20 1.03
N VAL A 41 2.31 -9.39 1.63
CA VAL A 41 2.54 -8.00 1.20
C VAL A 41 3.03 -7.95 -0.24
N LEU A 42 4.01 -8.79 -0.60
CA LEU A 42 4.54 -8.82 -1.96
C LEU A 42 3.49 -9.27 -2.99
N ARG A 43 2.65 -10.24 -2.64
CA ARG A 43 1.52 -10.67 -3.47
C ARG A 43 0.52 -9.53 -3.64
N GLU A 44 0.09 -8.89 -2.55
CA GLU A 44 -0.85 -7.77 -2.62
C GLU A 44 -0.29 -6.60 -3.44
N MET A 45 1.01 -6.30 -3.34
CA MET A 45 1.66 -5.31 -4.21
C MET A 45 1.55 -5.71 -5.69
N GLY A 46 1.83 -6.96 -6.03
CA GLY A 46 1.67 -7.46 -7.41
C GLY A 46 0.23 -7.35 -7.91
N GLU A 47 -0.74 -7.71 -7.08
CA GLU A 47 -2.17 -7.65 -7.43
C GLU A 47 -2.69 -6.22 -7.55
N LEU A 48 -2.24 -5.31 -6.68
CA LEU A 48 -2.54 -3.89 -6.77
C LEU A 48 -1.94 -3.27 -8.04
N ALA A 49 -0.71 -3.64 -8.41
CA ALA A 49 -0.05 -3.16 -9.63
C ALA A 49 -0.73 -3.71 -10.90
N ALA A 50 -1.17 -4.97 -10.88
CA ALA A 50 -1.89 -5.59 -12.00
C ALA A 50 -3.38 -5.18 -12.08
N GLY A 51 -3.90 -4.50 -11.06
CA GLY A 51 -5.32 -4.14 -10.97
C GLY A 51 -6.25 -5.33 -10.67
N THR A 52 -5.70 -6.46 -10.20
CA THR A 52 -6.48 -7.65 -9.82
C THR A 52 -6.93 -7.63 -8.35
N SER A 53 -6.34 -6.74 -7.54
CA SER A 53 -6.85 -6.37 -6.20
C SER A 53 -7.20 -4.89 -6.18
N ASP A 54 -8.28 -4.56 -5.47
CA ASP A 54 -8.67 -3.19 -5.12
C ASP A 54 -8.62 -2.97 -3.59
N GLY A 55 -7.97 -3.89 -2.87
CA GLY A 55 -8.05 -3.95 -1.42
C GLY A 55 -9.40 -4.48 -0.92
N ARG A 56 -9.72 -4.19 0.35
CA ARG A 56 -10.88 -4.74 1.06
C ARG A 56 -12.06 -3.79 1.11
N HIS A 57 -11.82 -2.52 1.47
CA HIS A 57 -12.84 -1.46 1.48
C HIS A 57 -12.16 -0.09 1.60
N ALA A 58 -12.86 0.96 1.16
CA ALA A 58 -12.46 2.34 1.41
C ALA A 58 -12.54 2.68 2.91
N LEU A 59 -11.65 3.56 3.36
CA LEU A 59 -11.66 4.10 4.72
C LEU A 59 -12.59 5.32 4.79
N GLY A 60 -12.94 5.71 6.01
CA GLY A 60 -13.80 6.86 6.27
C GLY A 60 -13.14 7.86 7.20
N TYR A 61 -13.92 8.85 7.63
CA TYR A 61 -13.59 9.68 8.78
C TYR A 61 -14.16 9.05 10.05
N GLU A 62 -13.32 8.89 11.06
CA GLU A 62 -13.74 8.59 12.43
C GLU A 62 -12.91 9.44 13.40
N SER A 63 -13.58 10.18 14.30
CA SER A 63 -12.86 10.97 15.31
C SER A 63 -11.96 10.07 16.16
N GLY A 64 -10.69 10.46 16.33
CA GLY A 64 -9.66 9.67 16.98
C GLY A 64 -8.92 8.69 16.06
N LYS A 65 -9.41 8.46 14.83
CA LYS A 65 -8.69 7.70 13.79
C LYS A 65 -8.25 8.57 12.61
N GLY A 66 -8.75 9.80 12.55
CA GLY A 66 -8.50 10.79 11.51
C GLY A 66 -9.32 10.60 10.25
N ASP A 67 -9.13 11.54 9.32
CA ASP A 67 -9.81 11.55 8.03
C ASP A 67 -8.99 10.81 6.97
N LEU A 68 -9.46 9.61 6.62
CA LEU A 68 -8.83 8.72 5.64
C LEU A 68 -9.80 8.39 4.49
N ARG A 69 -10.77 9.26 4.19
CA ARG A 69 -11.80 9.02 3.15
C ARG A 69 -11.23 8.76 1.74
N ASP A 70 -9.99 9.16 1.49
CA ASP A 70 -9.26 8.91 0.25
C ASP A 70 -8.37 7.67 0.26
N CYS A 71 -8.38 6.92 1.37
CA CYS A 71 -7.53 5.75 1.54
C CYS A 71 -8.36 4.47 1.45
N VAL A 72 -7.69 3.38 1.08
CA VAL A 72 -8.22 2.03 1.01
C VAL A 72 -7.39 1.14 1.93
N THR A 73 -8.03 0.16 2.56
CA THR A 73 -7.31 -0.87 3.33
C THR A 73 -7.43 -2.24 2.67
N ALA A 74 -6.32 -2.99 2.65
CA ALA A 74 -6.28 -4.42 2.33
C ALA A 74 -6.00 -5.23 3.60
N TYR A 75 -6.53 -6.44 3.66
CA TYR A 75 -6.43 -7.34 4.81
C TYR A 75 -5.42 -8.43 4.51
N LEU A 76 -4.43 -8.58 5.39
CA LEU A 76 -3.36 -9.56 5.25
C LEU A 76 -3.37 -10.50 6.47
N GLN A 77 -2.89 -11.72 6.25
CA GLN A 77 -2.82 -12.75 7.28
C GLN A 77 -1.36 -13.13 7.55
N SER A 78 -1.03 -13.38 8.82
CA SER A 78 0.23 -14.04 9.20
C SER A 78 0.16 -15.56 9.13
N ASP A 79 -1.05 -16.12 9.11
CA ASP A 79 -1.34 -17.55 9.07
C ASP A 79 -2.63 -17.77 8.23
N PRO A 80 -2.60 -18.64 7.20
CA PRO A 80 -3.76 -18.91 6.35
C PRO A 80 -4.97 -19.49 7.11
N GLN A 81 -4.76 -20.10 8.28
CA GLN A 81 -5.85 -20.66 9.11
C GLN A 81 -6.50 -19.61 10.03
N GLN A 82 -5.93 -18.40 10.12
CA GLN A 82 -6.38 -17.36 11.02
C GLN A 82 -7.10 -16.22 10.29
N LYS A 83 -7.85 -15.41 11.05
CA LYS A 83 -8.42 -14.17 10.49
C LYS A 83 -7.31 -13.17 10.22
N ALA A 84 -7.52 -12.32 9.22
CA ALA A 84 -6.60 -11.21 8.91
C ALA A 84 -6.26 -10.38 10.16
N ASP A 85 -4.98 -10.38 10.46
CA ASP A 85 -4.35 -9.79 11.63
C ASP A 85 -3.32 -8.73 11.23
N TYR A 86 -3.14 -8.47 9.93
CA TYR A 86 -2.42 -7.34 9.37
C TYR A 86 -3.30 -6.51 8.46
N ARG A 87 -2.92 -5.24 8.31
CA ARG A 87 -3.53 -4.30 7.36
C ARG A 87 -2.45 -3.65 6.53
N LEU A 88 -2.76 -3.45 5.26
CA LEU A 88 -2.05 -2.55 4.36
C LEU A 88 -2.99 -1.38 4.06
N VAL A 89 -2.46 -0.17 4.01
CA VAL A 89 -3.20 1.04 3.64
C VAL A 89 -2.52 1.70 2.46
N PHE A 90 -3.31 2.07 1.46
CA PHE A 90 -2.88 2.79 0.27
C PHE A 90 -3.93 3.83 -0.13
N ARG A 91 -3.60 4.71 -1.08
CA ARG A 91 -4.57 5.62 -1.71
C ARG A 91 -4.44 5.60 -3.22
N GLU A 92 -5.58 5.76 -3.89
CA GLU A 92 -5.69 5.87 -5.34
C GLU A 92 -5.29 7.29 -5.78
N MET A 93 -4.73 7.41 -6.98
CA MET A 93 -4.26 8.68 -7.53
C MET A 93 -4.41 8.69 -9.06
N PRO A 94 -4.62 9.87 -9.66
CA PRO A 94 -4.59 10.00 -11.11
C PRO A 94 -3.19 9.68 -11.65
N ALA A 95 -3.13 9.34 -12.94
CA ALA A 95 -1.88 9.30 -13.68
C ALA A 95 -1.18 10.67 -13.62
N VAL A 96 0.15 10.68 -13.76
CA VAL A 96 0.91 11.94 -13.84
C VAL A 96 0.56 12.71 -15.11
N GLU A 97 0.55 11.98 -16.23
CA GLU A 97 0.30 12.53 -17.56
C GLU A 97 -0.93 11.89 -18.19
N PRO A 98 -1.64 12.59 -19.09
CA PRO A 98 -2.72 12.00 -19.88
C PRO A 98 -2.28 10.71 -20.59
N GLY A 99 -3.04 9.63 -20.42
CA GLY A 99 -2.73 8.32 -21.00
C GLY A 99 -1.71 7.48 -20.21
N GLY A 100 -1.13 8.01 -19.12
CA GLY A 100 -0.31 7.25 -18.18
C GLY A 100 -1.14 6.29 -17.31
N LEU A 101 -0.44 5.42 -16.57
CA LEU A 101 -1.11 4.52 -15.62
C LEU A 101 -1.63 5.33 -14.41
N PRO A 102 -2.84 5.02 -13.91
CA PRO A 102 -3.25 5.48 -12.60
C PRO A 102 -2.27 4.95 -11.53
N ARG A 103 -2.23 5.62 -10.38
CA ARG A 103 -1.21 5.37 -9.35
C ARG A 103 -1.84 4.91 -8.05
N ARG A 104 -1.14 4.02 -7.34
CA ARG A 104 -1.50 3.57 -5.99
C ARG A 104 -0.35 3.81 -5.04
N GLU A 105 -0.53 4.74 -4.11
CA GLU A 105 0.51 5.04 -3.12
C GLU A 105 0.34 4.18 -1.87
N LEU A 106 1.33 3.33 -1.60
CA LEU A 106 1.40 2.52 -0.39
C LEU A 106 1.86 3.36 0.79
N LEU A 107 1.03 3.44 1.82
CA LEU A 107 1.23 4.33 2.96
C LEU A 107 1.71 3.59 4.21
N ALA A 108 1.15 2.42 4.52
CA ALA A 108 1.48 1.67 5.73
C ALA A 108 1.18 0.18 5.62
N VAL A 109 1.95 -0.63 6.36
CA VAL A 109 1.61 -2.03 6.64
C VAL A 109 1.93 -2.37 8.09
N LYS A 110 0.93 -2.85 8.84
CA LYS A 110 1.06 -3.11 10.28
C LYS A 110 0.13 -4.22 10.79
N PRO A 111 0.46 -4.83 11.94
CA PRO A 111 -0.50 -5.64 12.68
C PRO A 111 -1.78 -4.85 13.00
N ARG A 112 -2.91 -5.53 13.01
CA ARG A 112 -4.23 -5.00 13.36
C ARG A 112 -4.32 -4.64 14.84
N ARG A 113 -3.60 -5.35 15.69
CA ARG A 113 -3.57 -5.17 17.15
C ARG A 113 -2.12 -4.91 17.59
N GLY A 114 -1.94 -4.04 18.58
CA GLY A 114 -0.62 -3.66 19.09
C GLY A 114 -0.51 -2.16 19.37
N ALA A 115 0.68 -1.71 19.77
CA ALA A 115 0.94 -0.30 20.02
C ALA A 115 0.93 0.53 18.71
N GLY A 116 0.15 1.61 18.70
CA GLY A 116 0.00 2.53 17.57
C GLY A 116 -0.81 1.91 16.43
N ASN A 117 -2.10 2.27 16.36
CA ASN A 117 -3.02 1.79 15.33
C ASN A 117 -2.53 2.23 13.93
N ILE A 118 -2.74 1.39 12.91
CA ILE A 118 -2.32 1.69 11.55
C ILE A 118 -2.91 3.02 11.04
N TYR A 119 -4.15 3.34 11.41
CA TYR A 119 -4.82 4.56 10.95
C TYR A 119 -4.20 5.83 11.55
N GLU A 120 -3.77 5.79 12.82
CA GLU A 120 -3.04 6.90 13.45
C GLU A 120 -1.71 7.13 12.74
N HIS A 121 -0.99 6.06 12.42
CA HIS A 121 0.26 6.12 11.67
C HIS A 121 0.06 6.65 10.25
N THR A 122 -1.01 6.22 9.56
CA THR A 122 -1.35 6.73 8.24
C THR A 122 -1.65 8.23 8.31
N CYS A 123 -2.45 8.69 9.29
CA CYS A 123 -2.72 10.12 9.48
C CYS A 123 -1.44 10.92 9.73
N ALA A 124 -0.57 10.44 10.62
CA ALA A 124 0.70 11.11 10.88
C ALA A 124 1.57 11.22 9.61
N ARG A 125 1.62 10.17 8.77
CA ARG A 125 2.37 10.17 7.50
C ARG A 125 1.78 11.12 6.46
N LEU A 126 0.46 11.29 6.48
CA LEU A 126 -0.27 12.23 5.62
C LEU A 126 -0.33 13.65 6.22
N ASN A 127 0.34 13.89 7.36
CA ASN A 127 0.28 15.15 8.12
C ASN A 127 -1.16 15.59 8.46
N ARG A 128 -1.99 14.65 8.92
CA ARG A 128 -3.39 14.88 9.29
C ARG A 128 -3.59 14.74 10.80
N ASN A 129 -4.40 15.62 11.38
CA ASN A 129 -4.84 15.51 12.76
C ASN A 129 -5.91 14.39 12.88
N LEU A 130 -5.89 13.65 13.99
CA LEU A 130 -6.80 12.53 14.25
C LEU A 130 -8.25 12.97 14.52
N HIS A 131 -8.46 14.25 14.86
CA HIS A 131 -9.77 14.79 15.21
C HIS A 131 -10.32 15.76 14.15
N ASP A 132 -9.52 16.11 13.15
CA ASP A 132 -9.92 17.07 12.13
C ASP A 132 -10.36 16.38 10.85
N ARG A 133 -11.50 16.82 10.32
CA ARG A 133 -11.87 16.54 8.94
C ARG A 133 -11.01 17.37 8.01
N GLN A 134 -10.57 16.77 6.91
CA GLN A 134 -9.85 17.46 5.85
C GLN A 134 -10.86 18.03 4.86
N PRO A 135 -10.97 19.37 4.71
CA PRO A 135 -12.01 19.98 3.87
C PRO A 135 -11.97 19.47 2.41
N GLY A 136 -10.77 19.23 1.87
CA GLY A 136 -10.60 18.68 0.52
C GLY A 136 -11.14 17.26 0.35
N LEU A 137 -11.23 16.47 1.43
CA LEU A 137 -11.69 15.08 1.36
C LEU A 137 -13.22 14.94 1.42
N ASN A 138 -13.96 16.04 1.56
CA ASN A 138 -15.42 16.01 1.45
C ASN A 138 -15.91 15.51 0.09
N ALA A 139 -15.08 15.62 -0.97
CA ALA A 139 -15.38 15.08 -2.29
C ALA A 139 -15.60 13.55 -2.28
N PHE A 140 -15.00 12.82 -1.33
CA PHE A 140 -15.13 11.36 -1.19
C PHE A 140 -16.42 10.95 -0.47
N GLY A 141 -17.12 11.90 0.15
CA GLY A 141 -18.31 11.64 0.97
C GLY A 141 -18.00 10.90 2.27
N ASP A 142 -18.98 10.84 3.17
CA ASP A 142 -18.86 10.04 4.37
C ASP A 142 -19.25 8.60 4.07
N ARG A 143 -18.44 7.65 4.55
CA ARG A 143 -18.75 6.22 4.41
C ARG A 143 -20.02 5.91 5.18
N MET A 144 -20.97 5.24 4.54
CA MET A 144 -22.14 4.66 5.20
C MET A 144 -21.72 3.37 5.92
N PRO A 145 -21.69 3.33 7.26
CA PRO A 145 -21.35 2.10 7.97
C PRO A 145 -22.53 1.13 7.89
N SER A 146 -22.59 0.30 6.85
CA SER A 146 -23.58 -0.77 6.78
C SER A 146 -23.08 -2.01 7.52
N ILE A 147 -23.94 -2.56 8.39
CA ILE A 147 -23.60 -3.66 9.32
C ILE A 147 -23.27 -4.96 8.57
N ARG A 148 -23.68 -5.10 7.29
CA ARG A 148 -23.31 -6.21 6.40
C ARG A 148 -23.30 -5.77 4.94
N GLN A 149 -22.22 -5.15 4.49
CA GLN A 149 -22.02 -4.95 3.06
C GLN A 149 -21.81 -6.30 2.37
N ASN A 150 -22.54 -6.57 1.29
CA ASN A 150 -22.23 -7.69 0.41
C ASN A 150 -21.01 -7.36 -0.49
N GLN A 151 -20.57 -8.30 -1.32
CA GLN A 151 -19.41 -8.08 -2.19
C GLN A 151 -19.63 -6.97 -3.22
N ALA A 152 -20.81 -6.94 -3.87
CA ALA A 152 -21.13 -5.94 -4.88
C ALA A 152 -21.14 -4.51 -4.30
N GLN A 153 -21.70 -4.33 -3.10
CA GLN A 153 -21.70 -3.05 -2.40
C GLN A 153 -20.28 -2.56 -2.06
N ARG A 154 -19.41 -3.48 -1.61
CA ARG A 154 -18.00 -3.13 -1.36
C ARG A 154 -17.27 -2.75 -2.64
N GLN A 155 -17.52 -3.48 -3.73
CA GLN A 155 -16.91 -3.15 -5.01
C GLN A 155 -17.37 -1.78 -5.50
N ALA A 156 -18.68 -1.49 -5.45
CA ALA A 156 -19.22 -0.19 -5.82
C ALA A 156 -18.62 0.96 -4.98
N GLU A 157 -18.40 0.73 -3.68
CA GLU A 157 -17.73 1.70 -2.80
C GLU A 157 -16.27 1.95 -3.23
N LEU A 158 -15.53 0.90 -3.57
CA LEU A 158 -14.15 1.00 -4.05
C LEU A 158 -14.09 1.69 -5.43
N ASP A 159 -15.00 1.35 -6.34
CA ASP A 159 -15.07 1.95 -7.68
C ASP A 159 -15.41 3.45 -7.59
N ALA A 160 -16.34 3.82 -6.71
CA ALA A 160 -16.66 5.23 -6.45
C ALA A 160 -15.47 5.98 -5.85
N ASN A 161 -14.80 5.40 -4.84
CA ASN A 161 -13.61 5.99 -4.23
C ASN A 161 -12.50 6.23 -5.28
N ARG A 162 -12.26 5.25 -6.15
CA ARG A 162 -11.28 5.33 -7.24
C ARG A 162 -11.66 6.38 -8.27
N ALA A 163 -12.91 6.41 -8.72
CA ALA A 163 -13.39 7.40 -9.68
C ALA A 163 -13.19 8.83 -9.15
N ILE A 164 -13.52 9.06 -7.87
CA ILE A 164 -13.31 10.35 -7.21
C ILE A 164 -11.81 10.65 -7.11
N ALA A 165 -10.98 9.69 -6.68
CA ALA A 165 -9.53 9.88 -6.56
C ALA A 165 -8.89 10.27 -7.90
N HIS A 166 -9.30 9.66 -9.01
CA HIS A 166 -8.79 9.96 -10.34
C HIS A 166 -9.27 11.31 -10.87
N ALA A 167 -10.44 11.79 -10.43
CA ALA A 167 -10.98 13.10 -10.80
C ALA A 167 -10.50 14.22 -9.86
N PHE A 168 -10.02 13.90 -8.66
CA PHE A 168 -9.66 14.86 -7.63
C PHE A 168 -8.24 15.42 -7.84
N PRO A 169 -8.07 16.71 -8.17
CA PRO A 169 -6.75 17.28 -8.48
C PRO A 169 -5.77 17.28 -7.28
N GLY A 170 -6.28 17.19 -6.05
CA GLY A 170 -5.48 17.24 -4.83
C GLY A 170 -4.79 15.92 -4.46
N GLN A 171 -4.98 14.84 -5.22
CA GLN A 171 -4.26 13.58 -4.96
C GLN A 171 -2.85 13.62 -5.54
N VAL A 172 -1.92 14.16 -4.74
CA VAL A 172 -0.48 14.19 -5.05
C VAL A 172 0.26 13.22 -4.13
N PRO A 173 1.25 12.45 -4.63
CA PRO A 173 2.16 11.67 -3.79
C PRO A 173 2.79 12.50 -2.69
N LEU A 174 3.10 11.86 -1.55
CA LEU A 174 3.93 12.51 -0.55
C LEU A 174 5.29 12.85 -1.17
N ALA A 175 5.90 13.97 -0.76
CA ALA A 175 7.19 14.42 -1.29
C ALA A 175 8.31 13.37 -1.11
N THR A 176 8.16 12.49 -0.13
CA THR A 176 9.06 11.36 0.15
C THR A 176 8.80 10.14 -0.71
N SER A 177 7.64 10.03 -1.34
CA SER A 177 7.25 8.82 -2.05
C SER A 177 7.94 8.71 -3.41
N ARG A 178 8.19 7.48 -3.83
CA ARG A 178 8.89 7.18 -5.09
C ARG A 178 8.17 6.09 -5.86
N PRO A 179 8.09 6.17 -7.20
CA PRO A 179 7.65 5.06 -8.00
C PRO A 179 8.44 3.78 -7.69
N LEU A 180 7.73 2.68 -7.59
CA LEU A 180 8.33 1.36 -7.53
C LEU A 180 8.85 1.02 -8.92
N ALA A 181 10.08 1.45 -9.23
CA ALA A 181 10.70 1.16 -10.51
C ALA A 181 10.69 -0.37 -10.76
N ALA A 182 10.03 -0.80 -11.84
CA ALA A 182 9.86 -2.20 -12.23
C ALA A 182 11.18 -2.99 -12.30
N SER A 183 12.32 -2.30 -12.41
CA SER A 183 13.67 -2.85 -12.51
C SER A 183 14.34 -3.22 -11.17
N ARG A 184 13.71 -3.05 -10.00
CA ARG A 184 14.38 -3.26 -8.69
C ARG A 184 13.75 -4.31 -7.78
N PHE A 185 12.74 -5.03 -8.25
CA PHE A 185 12.16 -6.14 -7.49
C PHE A 185 12.94 -7.44 -7.75
N GLY A 186 13.72 -7.91 -6.77
CA GLY A 186 14.21 -9.30 -6.72
C GLY A 186 15.53 -9.65 -7.42
N VAL A 187 16.25 -8.71 -8.05
CA VAL A 187 17.59 -8.99 -8.57
C VAL A 187 18.60 -8.99 -7.42
N ARG A 188 18.94 -10.18 -6.90
CA ARG A 188 20.24 -10.39 -6.26
C ARG A 188 21.30 -9.91 -7.25
N ARG A 189 22.03 -8.84 -6.94
CA ARG A 189 23.34 -8.65 -7.56
C ARG A 189 24.18 -9.86 -7.19
N THR A 190 24.28 -10.81 -8.10
CA THR A 190 25.47 -11.64 -8.18
C THR A 190 26.58 -10.72 -8.66
N ASP A 191 27.18 -9.97 -7.74
CA ASP A 191 28.52 -9.43 -7.98
C ASP A 191 29.47 -10.63 -7.97
N SER A 192 29.50 -11.37 -9.07
CA SER A 192 30.63 -12.21 -9.41
C SER A 192 31.79 -11.27 -9.71
N SER A 193 32.47 -10.83 -8.66
CA SER A 193 33.79 -10.22 -8.79
C SER A 193 34.70 -11.25 -9.48
N PRO A 194 35.33 -10.92 -10.62
CA PRO A 194 36.38 -11.77 -11.17
C PRO A 194 37.53 -11.75 -10.15
N ARG A 195 37.92 -12.93 -9.65
CA ARG A 195 39.17 -13.08 -8.91
C ARG A 195 40.31 -12.63 -9.85
N PRO A 196 41.16 -11.68 -9.46
CA PRO A 196 42.36 -11.40 -10.23
C PRO A 196 43.28 -12.62 -10.14
N GLY A 197 43.65 -13.15 -11.31
CA GLY A 197 44.60 -14.25 -11.41
C GLY A 197 45.95 -13.83 -10.86
N HIS A 198 46.43 -14.56 -9.86
CA HIS A 198 47.84 -14.54 -9.51
C HIS A 198 48.63 -15.19 -10.66
N GLY A 199 49.21 -14.36 -11.52
CA GLY A 199 50.33 -14.75 -12.36
C GLY A 199 51.52 -15.10 -11.46
N LEU A 200 51.97 -16.34 -11.55
CA LEU A 200 53.26 -16.78 -11.03
C LEU A 200 54.28 -16.51 -12.13
N ASP A 201 55.12 -15.50 -11.93
CA ASP A 201 56.38 -15.37 -12.67
C ASP A 201 57.33 -16.50 -12.23
N ARG A 202 57.85 -17.22 -13.23
CA ARG A 202 59.12 -17.94 -13.18
C ARG A 202 59.80 -17.86 -14.53
#